data_AF-A0A4R6FXQ8-F1
#
_entry.id   AF-A0A4R6FXQ8-F1
#
_cell.length_a   1.000
_cell.length_b   1.000
_cell.length_c   1.000
_cell.angle_alpha   90.00
_cell.angle_beta   90.00
_cell.angle_gamma   90.00
#
_symmetry.space_group_name_H-M   'P 1'
#
loop_
_entity.id
_entity.type
_entity.pdbx_description
1 polymer ?
#
loop_
_entity_poly.entity_id
_entity_poly.type
_entity_poly.pdbx_seq_one_letter_code
_entity_poly.pdbx_strand_id
1 'polypeptide(L)'
;MKILKHIFAILLGALLLLPVVISFSHIFSGHGHELCINYADEHFHQSNLDCDVYSYHQNPALTAAFPYFETLQEKQVKKQFFDFYQFLSDYQKLSFELRGPPLAA
;
A
#
# COMPACT_ATOMS: atom_id res chain seq x y z
N MET A 1 6.43 51.81 5.44
CA MET A 1 6.30 50.75 6.48
C MET A 1 5.15 49.76 6.23
N LYS A 2 3.99 50.17 5.70
CA LYS A 2 2.84 49.26 5.47
C LYS A 2 3.12 48.15 4.44
N ILE A 3 3.69 48.50 3.29
CA ILE A 3 4.10 47.53 2.24
C ILE A 3 5.09 46.48 2.77
N LEU A 4 6.09 46.90 3.55
CA LEU A 4 7.08 45.99 4.14
C LEU A 4 6.43 44.94 5.05
N LYS A 5 5.41 45.33 5.83
CA LYS A 5 4.66 44.39 6.70
C LYS A 5 3.87 43.37 5.88
N HIS A 6 3.28 43.78 4.77
CA HIS A 6 2.56 42.87 3.88
C HIS A 6 3.50 41.87 3.21
N ILE A 7 4.67 42.33 2.74
CA ILE A 7 5.71 41.46 2.17
C ILE A 7 6.17 40.44 3.22
N PHE A 8 6.44 40.90 4.45
CA PHE A 8 6.87 40.02 5.53
C PHE A 8 5.79 38.98 5.92
N ALA A 9 4.52 39.39 5.97
CA ALA A 9 3.41 38.49 6.25
C ALA A 9 3.23 37.41 5.16
N ILE A 10 3.37 37.80 3.88
CA ILE A 10 3.30 36.86 2.75
C ILE A 10 4.48 35.88 2.81
N LEU A 11 5.70 36.38 3.05
CA LEU A 11 6.90 35.55 3.14
C LEU A 11 6.82 34.54 4.29
N LEU A 12 6.33 34.98 5.46
CA LEU A 12 6.09 34.09 6.60
C LEU A 12 5.03 33.02 6.29
N GLY A 13 3.93 33.41 5.63
CA GLY A 13 2.90 32.47 5.20
C GLY A 13 3.42 31.43 4.20
N ALA A 14 4.22 31.86 3.22
CA ALA A 14 4.85 30.95 2.26
C ALA A 14 5.81 29.97 2.95
N LEU A 15 6.61 30.45 3.91
CA LEU A 15 7.54 29.60 4.66
C LEU A 15 6.82 28.55 5.52
N LEU A 16 5.67 28.90 6.11
CA LEU A 16 4.84 27.96 6.87
C LEU A 16 4.17 26.90 5.98
N LEU A 17 3.84 27.23 4.73
CA LEU A 17 3.20 26.30 3.78
C LEU A 17 4.20 25.40 3.04
N LEU A 18 5.48 25.80 2.99
CA LEU A 18 6.56 25.09 2.32
C LEU A 18 6.65 23.58 2.67
N PRO A 19 6.63 23.16 3.95
CA PRO A 19 6.67 21.73 4.29
C PRO A 19 5.44 20.96 3.77
N VAL A 20 4.25 21.56 3.75
CA VAL A 20 3.03 20.92 3.24
C VAL A 20 3.15 20.66 1.74
N VAL A 21 3.66 21.63 0.99
CA VAL A 21 3.85 21.50 -0.48
C VAL A 21 4.88 20.42 -0.80
N ILE A 22 6.00 20.39 -0.08
CA ILE A 22 7.04 19.37 -0.26
C ILE A 22 6.47 17.97 0.02
N SER A 23 5.80 17.78 1.16
CA SER A 23 5.16 16.51 1.50
C SER A 23 4.11 16.08 0.47
N PHE A 24 3.29 17.02 -0.01
CA PHE A 24 2.30 16.75 -1.05
C PHE A 24 2.96 16.29 -2.35
N SER A 25 4.02 16.96 -2.80
CA SER A 25 4.77 16.57 -4.00
C SER A 25 5.47 15.21 -3.85
N HIS A 26 5.95 14.90 -2.65
CA HIS A 26 6.64 13.65 -2.34
C HIS A 26 5.72 12.43 -2.49
N ILE A 27 4.42 12.57 -2.16
CA ILE A 27 3.42 11.50 -2.36
C ILE A 27 3.36 11.05 -3.83
N PHE A 28 3.53 11.97 -4.76
CA PHE A 28 3.47 11.68 -6.20
C PHE A 28 4.84 11.32 -6.82
N SER A 29 5.93 11.36 -6.04
CA SER A 29 7.28 11.13 -6.55
C SER A 29 7.59 9.65 -6.85
N GLY A 30 6.62 8.75 -6.61
CA GLY A 30 6.71 7.35 -7.02
C GLY A 30 7.78 6.60 -6.23
N HIS A 31 7.44 6.14 -5.03
CA HIS A 31 8.31 5.23 -4.30
C HIS A 31 8.33 3.87 -4.99
N GLY A 32 9.52 3.30 -5.12
CA GLY A 32 9.71 1.97 -5.69
C GLY A 32 8.99 0.95 -4.82
N HIS A 33 7.79 0.54 -5.23
CA HIS A 33 7.17 -0.66 -4.68
C HIS A 33 7.99 -1.85 -5.16
N GLU A 34 8.90 -2.36 -4.32
CA GLU A 34 9.50 -3.66 -4.59
C GLU A 34 8.38 -4.70 -4.70
N LEU A 35 8.30 -5.35 -5.85
CA LEU A 35 7.31 -6.38 -6.11
C LEU A 35 7.60 -7.56 -5.17
N CYS A 36 6.61 -7.93 -4.36
CA CYS A 36 6.75 -9.08 -3.49
C CYS A 36 6.79 -10.36 -4.33
N ILE A 37 7.97 -10.96 -4.42
CA ILE A 37 8.25 -12.19 -5.15
C ILE A 37 7.94 -13.47 -4.34
N ASN A 38 7.60 -13.35 -3.05
CA ASN A 38 7.30 -14.46 -2.16
C ASN A 38 5.92 -14.29 -1.48
N TYR A 39 4.88 -14.82 -2.13
CA TYR A 39 3.49 -14.77 -1.65
C TYR A 39 3.17 -15.71 -0.47
N ALA A 40 4.11 -16.59 -0.09
CA ALA A 40 3.89 -17.66 0.90
C ALA A 40 4.45 -17.36 2.29
N ASP A 41 5.28 -16.31 2.44
CA ASP A 41 5.83 -15.89 3.72
C ASP A 41 5.08 -14.64 4.21
N GLU A 42 4.55 -14.71 5.44
CA GLU A 42 4.00 -13.56 6.17
C GLU A 42 5.14 -12.59 6.49
N HIS A 43 5.54 -11.77 5.54
CA HIS A 43 6.42 -10.64 5.81
C HIS A 43 5.54 -9.48 6.27
N PHE A 44 5.82 -8.98 7.48
CA PHE A 44 5.42 -7.62 7.80
C PHE A 44 6.07 -6.72 6.75
N HIS A 45 5.27 -5.92 6.04
CA HIS A 45 5.82 -4.87 5.18
C HIS A 45 6.76 -4.05 6.06
N GLN A 46 8.07 -4.19 5.86
CA GLN A 46 9.03 -3.25 6.43
C GLN A 46 8.53 -1.90 5.95
N SER A 47 8.28 -0.98 6.89
CA SER A 47 7.89 0.41 6.62
C SER A 47 9.05 1.11 5.92
N ASN A 48 9.37 0.69 4.69
CA ASN A 48 10.40 1.25 3.84
C ASN A 48 9.77 2.30 2.92
N LEU A 49 8.87 3.09 3.49
CA LEU A 49 8.63 4.41 2.97
C LEU A 49 9.83 5.22 3.49
N ASP A 50 10.86 5.33 2.66
CA ASP A 50 12.01 6.22 2.85
C ASP A 50 11.49 7.67 2.81
N CYS A 51 10.74 8.02 3.86
CA CYS A 51 9.96 9.23 4.01
C CYS A 51 10.69 10.12 5.03
N ASP A 52 11.92 10.51 4.71
CA ASP A 52 12.70 11.45 5.53
C ASP A 52 12.04 12.84 5.67
N VAL A 53 10.98 13.11 4.89
CA VAL A 53 10.15 14.32 5.03
C VAL A 53 9.31 14.28 6.33
N TYR A 54 9.11 13.10 6.94
CA TYR A 54 8.34 12.93 8.18
C TYR A 54 9.10 13.25 9.48
N SER A 55 10.35 13.72 9.42
CA SER A 55 11.07 14.18 10.62
C SER A 55 10.49 15.46 11.25
N TYR A 56 9.52 16.10 10.58
CA TYR A 56 8.75 17.19 11.18
C TYR A 56 7.86 16.61 12.27
N HIS A 57 8.37 16.57 13.49
CA HIS A 57 7.68 16.08 14.68
C HIS A 57 6.25 16.64 14.74
N GLN A 58 5.26 15.79 14.45
CA GLN A 58 3.88 16.12 14.78
C GLN A 58 3.81 16.31 16.29
N ASN A 59 3.31 17.47 16.72
CA ASN A 59 3.19 17.83 18.13
C ASN A 59 2.58 16.64 18.91
N PRO A 60 3.20 16.17 20.02
CA PRO A 60 2.68 15.05 20.82
C PRO A 60 1.25 15.27 21.33
N ALA A 61 0.71 16.49 21.26
CA ALA A 61 -0.71 16.78 21.48
C ALA A 61 -1.67 16.10 20.46
N LEU A 62 -1.16 15.60 19.32
CA LEU A 62 -1.92 14.85 18.31
C LEU A 62 -1.82 13.33 18.49
N THR A 63 -1.14 12.85 19.54
CA THR A 63 -1.11 11.42 19.87
C THR A 63 -2.49 11.00 20.38
N ALA A 64 -3.41 10.73 19.46
CA ALA A 64 -4.70 10.16 19.78
C ALA A 64 -4.48 8.75 20.32
N ALA A 65 -4.79 8.55 21.60
CA ALA A 65 -4.85 7.22 22.19
C ALA A 65 -6.08 6.51 21.62
N PHE A 66 -5.88 5.65 20.63
CA PHE A 66 -6.94 4.75 20.18
C PHE A 66 -7.22 3.75 21.30
N PRO A 67 -8.47 3.62 21.78
CA PRO A 67 -8.79 2.61 22.77
C PRO A 67 -8.52 1.23 22.15
N TYR A 68 -7.80 0.40 22.89
CA TYR A 68 -7.61 -1.00 22.53
C TYR A 68 -8.98 -1.70 22.56
N PHE A 69 -9.38 -2.26 21.43
CA PHE A 69 -10.54 -3.13 21.34
C PHE A 69 -10.05 -4.55 21.08
N GLU A 70 -10.64 -5.52 21.78
CA GLU A 70 -10.43 -6.92 21.42
C GLU A 70 -11.15 -7.18 20.11
N THR A 71 -10.38 -7.51 19.07
CA THR A 71 -10.92 -8.01 17.81
C THR A 71 -11.63 -9.32 18.10
N LEU A 72 -12.96 -9.36 17.93
CA LEU A 72 -13.70 -10.60 17.92
C LEU A 72 -13.14 -11.46 16.78
N GLN A 73 -12.33 -12.45 17.14
CA GLN A 73 -11.81 -13.40 16.18
C GLN A 73 -12.99 -14.24 15.71
N GLU A 74 -13.52 -13.93 14.54
CA GLU A 74 -14.52 -14.77 13.90
C GLU A 74 -13.90 -16.16 13.80
N LYS A 75 -14.51 -17.13 14.49
CA LYS A 75 -14.10 -18.52 14.40
C LYS A 75 -14.38 -18.92 12.96
N GLN A 76 -13.33 -18.90 12.13
CA GLN A 76 -13.37 -19.34 10.74
C GLN A 76 -13.88 -20.78 10.73
N VAL A 77 -15.18 -20.95 10.53
CA VAL A 77 -15.76 -22.27 10.28
C VAL A 77 -15.26 -22.63 8.90
N LYS A 78 -14.19 -23.44 8.84
CA LYS A 78 -13.76 -24.05 7.59
C LYS A 78 -14.98 -24.79 7.04
N LYS A 79 -15.56 -24.28 5.96
CA LYS A 79 -16.54 -25.05 5.20
C LYS A 79 -15.82 -26.32 4.77
N GLN A 80 -16.33 -27.44 5.21
CA GLN A 80 -15.82 -28.74 4.82
C GLN A 80 -16.26 -28.94 3.37
N PHE A 81 -15.35 -28.67 2.44
CA PHE A 81 -15.58 -28.98 1.03
C PHE A 81 -15.41 -30.48 0.87
N PHE A 82 -16.47 -31.15 0.45
CA PHE A 82 -16.41 -32.54 0.06
C PHE A 82 -16.33 -32.59 -1.46
N ASP A 83 -15.17 -32.99 -1.98
CA ASP A 83 -15.04 -33.31 -3.40
C ASP A 83 -15.64 -34.70 -3.65
N PHE A 84 -16.91 -34.71 -4.04
CA PHE A 84 -17.62 -35.94 -4.44
C PHE A 84 -17.31 -36.36 -5.88
N TYR A 85 -16.46 -35.61 -6.60
CA TYR A 85 -16.07 -35.94 -7.95
C TYR A 85 -14.81 -36.79 -7.94
N GLN A 86 -15.01 -38.11 -7.94
CA GLN A 86 -13.97 -39.06 -8.32
C GLN A 86 -14.08 -39.28 -9.83
N PHE A 87 -13.22 -38.62 -10.60
CA PHE A 87 -13.09 -38.94 -12.02
C PHE A 87 -12.43 -40.31 -12.15
N LEU A 88 -13.02 -41.22 -12.93
CA LEU A 88 -12.41 -42.51 -13.25
C LEU A 88 -11.16 -42.39 -14.12
N SER A 89 -10.92 -41.20 -14.68
CA SER A 89 -9.80 -40.91 -15.56
C SER A 89 -9.21 -39.56 -15.20
N ASP A 90 -7.89 -39.52 -15.04
CA ASP A 90 -7.12 -38.29 -14.87
C ASP A 90 -7.01 -37.48 -16.18
N TYR A 91 -7.51 -38.05 -17.29
CA TYR A 91 -7.48 -37.38 -18.58
C TYR A 91 -8.46 -36.21 -18.62
N GLN A 92 -7.90 -34.99 -18.55
CA GLN A 92 -8.61 -33.76 -18.83
C GLN A 92 -8.22 -33.24 -20.21
N LYS A 93 -9.20 -33.18 -21.12
CA LYS A 93 -9.01 -32.62 -22.46
C LYS A 93 -8.69 -31.13 -22.37
N LEU A 94 -7.45 -30.75 -22.71
CA LEU A 94 -7.00 -29.36 -22.66
C LEU A 94 -7.68 -28.54 -23.77
N SER A 95 -8.04 -27.29 -23.48
CA SER A 95 -8.73 -26.39 -24.41
C SER A 95 -7.94 -26.06 -25.68
N PHE A 96 -6.67 -26.43 -25.71
CA PHE A 96 -5.74 -26.23 -26.82
C PHE A 96 -5.27 -27.52 -27.48
N GLU A 97 -5.77 -28.70 -27.10
CA GLU A 97 -5.40 -29.97 -27.75
C GLU A 97 -5.64 -29.97 -29.27
N LEU A 98 -6.57 -29.13 -29.75
CA LEU A 98 -6.90 -29.01 -31.17
C LEU A 98 -6.17 -27.85 -31.87
N ARG A 99 -5.28 -27.13 -31.19
CA ARG A 99 -4.50 -26.06 -31.81
C ARG A 99 -3.27 -26.67 -32.45
N GLY A 100 -3.09 -26.40 -33.75
CA GLY A 100 -1.85 -26.73 -34.44
C GLY A 100 -0.65 -25.98 -33.84
N PRO A 101 0.58 -26.46 -34.09
CA PRO A 101 1.79 -25.80 -33.60
C PRO A 101 1.86 -24.35 -34.09
N PRO A 102 2.38 -23.41 -33.29
CA PRO A 102 2.56 -22.02 -33.71
C PRO A 102 3.48 -21.99 -34.94
N LEU A 103 3.14 -21.16 -35.94
CA LEU A 103 4.04 -20.92 -37.06
C LEU A 103 5.35 -20.31 -36.52
N ALA A 104 6.48 -20.84 -36.97
CA ALA A 104 7.78 -20.27 -36.68
C ALA A 104 7.83 -18.82 -37.19
N ALA A 105 8.21 -17.90 -36.30
CA ALA A 105 8.48 -16.50 -36.62
C ALA A 105 9.80 -16.34 -37.38
#